data_AF-A0AAN5D720-F1
#
_entry.id   AF-A0AAN5D720-F1
#
_cell.length_a   1.000
_cell.length_b   1.000
_cell.length_c   1.000
_cell.angle_alpha   90.00
_cell.angle_beta   90.00
_cell.angle_gamma   90.00
#
_symmetry.space_group_name_H-M   'P 1'
#
loop_
_entity.id
_entity.type
_entity.pdbx_description
1 polymer ?
#
loop_
_entity_poly.entity_id
_entity_poly.type
_entity_poly.pdbx_seq_one_letter_code
_entity_poly.pdbx_strand_id
1 'polypeptide(L)'
;TCYTENTTSTRYEILGRATVETRRGCEVLCNAQVECVALSFKDAGLKSSCILLSAATEKETCDAPSDIFLKKTTGCVARTNLTEEFSVDPCVDEIVPSAFQGFGVKEVC
;
A
#
# COMPACT_ATOMS: atom_id res chain seq x y z
N THR A 1 11.88 2.92 2.84
CA THR A 1 10.59 2.20 2.66
C THR A 1 10.34 1.29 3.85
N CYS A 2 9.06 1.18 4.27
CA CYS A 2 8.62 0.35 5.39
C CYS A 2 8.46 -1.13 5.07
N TYR A 3 8.66 -1.47 3.80
CA TYR A 3 8.56 -2.82 3.28
C TYR A 3 9.90 -3.21 2.67
N THR A 4 10.28 -4.46 2.89
CA THR A 4 11.45 -5.10 2.26
C THR A 4 10.96 -6.21 1.36
N GLU A 5 11.44 -6.20 0.12
CA GLU A 5 11.24 -7.31 -0.81
C GLU A 5 11.94 -8.56 -0.28
N ASN A 6 11.21 -9.66 -0.25
CA ASN A 6 11.68 -10.95 0.22
C ASN A 6 11.06 -12.04 -0.63
N THR A 7 11.90 -12.93 -1.14
CA THR A 7 11.45 -14.13 -1.82
C THR A 7 11.20 -15.21 -0.77
N THR A 8 9.98 -15.73 -0.71
CA THR A 8 9.59 -16.73 0.30
C THR A 8 8.92 -17.92 -0.35
N SER A 9 9.17 -19.10 0.19
CA SER A 9 8.41 -20.31 -0.10
C SER A 9 7.40 -20.62 1.01
N THR A 10 7.29 -19.80 2.06
CA THR A 10 6.32 -20.01 3.13
C THR A 10 4.94 -19.57 2.66
N ARG A 11 3.90 -20.33 3.00
CA ARG A 11 2.51 -19.92 2.72
C ARG A 11 2.10 -18.81 3.68
N TYR A 12 1.50 -17.77 3.14
CA TYR A 12 0.83 -16.71 3.90
C TYR A 12 -0.67 -16.80 3.64
N GLU A 13 -1.47 -16.48 4.65
CA GLU A 13 -2.93 -16.38 4.47
C GLU A 13 -3.29 -15.05 3.79
N ILE A 14 -4.26 -15.11 2.88
CA ILE A 14 -4.69 -13.95 2.10
C ILE A 14 -5.79 -13.24 2.87
N LEU A 15 -5.49 -12.04 3.37
CA LEU A 15 -6.48 -11.16 4.02
C LEU A 15 -7.43 -10.54 3.00
N GLY A 16 -6.93 -10.23 1.82
CA GLY A 16 -7.72 -9.57 0.80
C GLY A 16 -6.97 -9.33 -0.49
N ARG A 17 -7.74 -8.96 -1.51
CA ARG A 17 -7.23 -8.57 -2.82
C ARG A 17 -7.81 -7.22 -3.18
N ALA A 18 -6.99 -6.35 -3.72
CA ALA A 18 -7.36 -5.04 -4.19
C ALA A 18 -6.69 -4.76 -5.54
N THR A 19 -7.31 -3.90 -6.34
CA THR A 19 -6.68 -3.35 -7.53
C THR A 19 -6.21 -1.95 -7.18
N VAL A 20 -4.90 -1.72 -7.27
CA VAL A 20 -4.28 -0.44 -6.96
C VAL A 20 -3.27 -0.15 -8.03
N GLU A 21 -3.23 1.10 -8.50
CA GLU A 21 -2.36 1.49 -9.62
C GLU A 21 -0.88 1.45 -9.24
N THR A 22 -0.56 1.66 -7.97
CA THR A 22 0.83 1.76 -7.49
C THR A 22 1.09 0.84 -6.30
N ARG A 23 2.34 0.37 -6.17
CA ARG A 23 2.79 -0.39 -4.99
C ARG A 23 2.48 0.35 -3.69
N ARG A 24 2.64 1.68 -3.70
CA ARG A 24 2.38 2.54 -2.54
C ARG A 24 0.90 2.49 -2.09
N GLY A 25 -0.04 2.40 -3.02
CA GLY A 25 -1.45 2.18 -2.68
C GLY A 25 -1.67 0.87 -1.91
N CYS A 26 -0.96 -0.20 -2.30
CA CYS A 26 -0.98 -1.48 -1.60
C CYS A 26 -0.41 -1.39 -0.18
N GLU A 27 0.70 -0.66 -0.01
CA GLU A 27 1.32 -0.40 1.29
C GLU A 27 0.37 0.34 2.24
N VAL A 28 -0.37 1.33 1.74
CA VAL A 28 -1.38 2.06 2.54
C VAL A 28 -2.51 1.13 2.99
N LEU A 29 -3.03 0.30 2.10
CA LEU A 29 -4.08 -0.67 2.43
C LEU A 29 -3.61 -1.69 3.48
N CYS A 30 -2.39 -2.19 3.35
CA CYS A 30 -1.79 -3.09 4.34
C CYS A 30 -1.59 -2.37 5.68
N ASN A 31 -1.19 -1.09 5.68
CA ASN A 31 -1.03 -0.34 6.92
C ASN A 31 -2.36 -0.04 7.64
N ALA A 32 -3.46 0.06 6.89
CA ALA A 32 -4.80 0.21 7.46
C ALA A 32 -5.31 -1.06 8.15
N GLN A 33 -4.72 -2.23 7.85
CA GLN A 33 -5.08 -3.51 8.47
C GLN A 33 -4.00 -3.97 9.44
N VAL A 34 -4.35 -4.08 10.73
CA VAL A 34 -3.41 -4.49 11.78
C VAL A 34 -2.86 -5.89 11.56
N GLU A 35 -3.67 -6.78 10.98
CA GLU A 35 -3.32 -8.18 10.70
C GLU A 35 -2.39 -8.33 9.48
N CYS A 36 -2.21 -7.28 8.68
CA CYS A 36 -1.38 -7.34 7.49
C CYS A 36 0.11 -7.22 7.84
N VAL A 37 0.85 -8.29 7.58
CA VAL A 37 2.29 -8.40 7.85
C VAL A 37 3.11 -8.39 6.56
N ALA A 38 2.49 -8.70 5.43
CA ALA A 38 3.13 -8.68 4.12
C ALA A 38 2.13 -8.30 3.03
N LEU A 39 2.64 -7.94 1.86
CA LEU A 39 1.85 -7.75 0.66
C LEU A 39 2.55 -8.34 -0.55
N SER A 40 1.78 -8.74 -1.55
CA SER A 40 2.30 -9.07 -2.88
C SER A 40 1.71 -8.08 -3.87
N PHE A 41 2.58 -7.40 -4.61
CA PHE A 41 2.19 -6.42 -5.61
C PHE A 41 2.69 -6.89 -6.97
N LYS A 42 1.77 -6.99 -7.93
CA LYS A 42 2.09 -7.29 -9.32
C LYS A 42 1.71 -6.09 -10.17
N ASP A 43 2.72 -5.47 -10.76
CA ASP A 43 2.51 -4.35 -11.68
C ASP A 43 1.93 -4.86 -13.00
N ALA A 44 0.80 -4.27 -13.38
CA ALA A 44 0.12 -4.46 -14.65
C ALA A 44 -0.60 -3.15 -15.07
N GLY A 45 -0.08 -1.99 -14.67
CA GLY A 45 -0.70 -0.67 -14.90
C GLY A 45 -2.06 -0.53 -14.23
N LEU A 46 -3.12 -0.21 -15.00
CA LEU A 46 -4.48 -0.06 -14.48
C LEU A 46 -5.08 -1.35 -13.89
N LYS A 47 -4.46 -2.51 -14.15
CA LYS A 47 -4.85 -3.82 -13.61
C LYS A 47 -3.87 -4.34 -12.58
N SER A 48 -3.00 -3.48 -12.06
CA SER A 48 -2.07 -3.83 -10.99
C SER A 48 -2.81 -4.43 -9.80
N SER A 49 -2.37 -5.62 -9.40
CA SER A 49 -3.01 -6.40 -8.35
C SER A 49 -2.20 -6.29 -7.05
N CYS A 50 -2.91 -6.00 -5.97
CA CYS A 50 -2.41 -5.97 -4.61
C CYS A 50 -3.07 -7.10 -3.82
N ILE A 51 -2.25 -7.93 -3.19
CA ILE A 51 -2.69 -9.00 -2.31
C ILE A 51 -2.15 -8.70 -0.92
N LEU A 52 -3.03 -8.61 0.06
CA LEU A 52 -2.70 -8.40 1.47
C LEU A 52 -2.53 -9.75 2.15
N LEU A 53 -1.44 -9.91 2.89
CA LEU A 53 -1.04 -11.18 3.49
C LEU A 53 -0.93 -11.02 5.02
N SER A 54 -1.54 -11.95 5.76
CA SER A 54 -1.43 -12.07 7.21
C SER A 54 -0.24 -12.95 7.60
N ALA A 55 -0.19 -13.38 8.87
CA ALA A 55 0.87 -14.23 9.40
C ALA A 55 1.16 -15.45 8.50
N ALA A 56 2.44 -15.84 8.47
CA ALA A 56 2.88 -17.02 7.78
C ALA A 56 2.33 -18.28 8.45
N THR A 57 1.83 -19.22 7.65
CA THR A 57 1.44 -20.55 8.11
C THR A 57 2.69 -21.44 8.13
N GLU A 58 3.32 -21.58 9.30
CA GLU A 58 4.62 -22.26 9.47
C GLU A 58 4.65 -23.74 9.02
N LYS A 59 3.50 -24.35 8.76
CA LYS A 59 3.39 -25.76 8.38
C LYS A 59 3.16 -26.01 6.89
N GLU A 60 3.05 -24.96 6.09
CA GLU A 60 2.78 -25.08 4.66
C GLU A 60 3.81 -24.31 3.85
N THR A 61 4.52 -25.05 3.02
CA THR A 61 5.51 -24.53 2.09
C THR A 61 4.93 -24.60 0.68
N CYS A 62 4.99 -23.49 -0.04
CA CYS A 62 4.70 -23.43 -1.46
C CYS A 62 5.80 -24.14 -2.25
N ASP A 63 5.39 -24.92 -3.24
CA ASP A 63 6.30 -25.62 -4.18
C ASP A 63 7.18 -24.63 -4.95
N ALA A 64 6.62 -23.46 -5.26
CA ALA A 64 7.31 -22.36 -5.92
C ALA A 64 7.50 -21.17 -4.97
N PRO A 65 8.71 -20.58 -4.90
CA PRO A 65 8.92 -19.34 -4.19
C PRO A 65 8.14 -18.20 -4.85
N SER A 66 7.70 -17.24 -4.06
CA SER A 66 7.00 -16.03 -4.51
C SER A 66 7.62 -14.80 -3.89
N ASP A 67 7.64 -13.71 -4.66
CA ASP A 67 8.13 -12.42 -4.18
C ASP A 67 7.03 -11.69 -3.41
N ILE A 68 7.37 -11.33 -2.17
CA ILE A 68 6.51 -10.59 -1.28
C ILE A 68 7.25 -9.39 -0.70
N PHE A 69 6.50 -8.42 -0.21
CA PHE A 69 6.99 -7.25 0.49
C PHE A 69 6.62 -7.39 1.96
N LEU A 70 7.60 -7.70 2.81
CA LEU A 70 7.42 -7.85 4.25
C LEU A 70 7.42 -6.49 4.94
N LYS A 71 6.42 -6.27 5.79
CA LYS A 71 6.33 -5.08 6.63
C LYS A 71 7.38 -5.13 7.72
N LYS A 72 8.17 -4.07 7.86
CA LYS A 72 9.11 -3.92 8.97
C LYS A 72 8.34 -3.55 10.24
N THR A 73 8.64 -4.24 11.33
CA THR A 73 8.09 -3.94 12.67
C THR A 73 8.86 -2.82 13.37
N THR A 74 10.10 -2.54 12.96
CA THR A 74 10.99 -1.54 13.56
C THR A 74 11.55 -0.59 12.50
N GLY A 75 11.75 0.67 12.88
CA GLY A 75 12.26 1.71 11.95
C GLY A 75 11.22 2.23 10.95
N CYS A 76 9.96 1.80 11.10
CA CYS A 76 8.82 2.38 10.42
C CYS A 76 8.29 3.56 11.21
N VAL A 77 8.77 4.76 10.89
CA VAL A 77 8.19 5.98 11.44
C VAL A 77 6.75 6.07 10.94
N ALA A 78 5.78 6.18 11.85
CA ALA A 78 4.41 6.50 11.46
C ALA A 78 4.45 7.77 10.62
N ARG A 79 3.78 7.78 9.45
CA ARG A 79 3.72 8.97 8.61
C ARG A 79 2.94 10.05 9.34
N THR A 80 3.63 10.87 10.13
CA THR A 80 3.08 12.08 10.77
C THR A 80 2.84 13.18 9.75
N ASN A 81 3.41 13.05 8.55
CA ASN A 81 3.32 14.06 7.49
C ASN A 81 2.99 13.40 6.13
N LEU A 82 1.72 13.47 5.74
CA LEU A 82 1.19 12.92 4.48
C LEU A 82 1.79 13.60 3.23
N THR A 83 2.27 14.83 3.38
CA THR A 83 2.75 15.73 2.32
C THR A 83 4.25 15.66 2.05
N GLU A 84 5.05 15.04 2.92
CA GLU A 84 6.53 15.11 2.85
C GLU A 84 7.13 14.32 1.66
N GLU A 85 6.39 13.38 1.07
CA GLU A 85 6.83 12.60 -0.10
C GLU A 85 6.26 13.13 -1.42
N PHE A 86 5.37 14.13 -1.36
CA PHE A 86 4.99 14.90 -2.54
C PHE A 86 6.02 16.02 -2.67
N SER A 87 7.25 15.67 -3.06
CA SER A 87 8.17 16.65 -3.63
C SER A 87 7.38 17.42 -4.69
N VAL A 88 7.26 18.73 -4.48
CA VAL A 88 6.54 19.72 -5.30
C VAL A 88 6.35 19.21 -6.72
N ASP A 89 5.17 18.66 -7.00
CA ASP A 89 4.82 18.15 -8.32
C ASP A 89 4.59 19.40 -9.20
N PRO A 90 5.47 19.72 -10.16
CA PRO A 90 5.33 20.93 -10.98
C PRO A 90 4.12 20.85 -11.93
N CYS A 91 3.36 19.75 -11.90
CA CYS A 91 2.09 19.60 -12.61
C CYS A 91 0.91 20.31 -11.91
N VAL A 92 1.10 20.85 -10.70
CA VAL A 92 0.05 21.59 -9.95
C VAL A 92 0.19 23.10 -10.12
N ASP A 93 0.74 23.59 -11.24
CA ASP A 93 0.78 25.03 -11.56
C ASP A 93 -0.20 25.45 -12.66
N GLU A 94 -0.93 24.54 -13.30
CA GLU A 94 -1.97 24.94 -14.25
C GLU A 94 -3.25 24.11 -14.09
N ILE A 95 -4.32 24.82 -13.72
CA ILE A 95 -5.72 24.40 -13.69
C ILE A 95 -6.16 23.72 -12.38
N VAL A 96 -6.22 24.51 -11.30
CA VAL A 96 -7.34 24.40 -10.36
C VAL A 96 -8.47 25.29 -10.90
N PRO A 97 -9.58 24.72 -11.39
CA PRO A 97 -10.81 25.48 -11.48
C PRO A 97 -11.15 25.96 -10.07
N SER A 98 -11.69 27.16 -9.94
CA SER A 98 -11.98 27.90 -8.70
C SER A 98 -12.95 27.22 -7.71
N ALA A 99 -13.15 25.90 -7.79
CA ALA A 99 -14.13 25.12 -7.05
C ALA A 99 -13.61 24.51 -5.73
N PHE A 100 -12.30 24.58 -5.43
CA PHE A 100 -11.73 23.95 -4.22
C PHE A 100 -11.07 24.93 -3.23
N GLN A 101 -11.45 26.20 -3.25
CA GLN A 101 -11.11 27.10 -2.16
C GLN A 101 -12.10 26.95 -1.00
N GLY A 102 -11.71 26.15 -0.01
CA GLY A 102 -11.90 26.54 1.38
C GLY A 102 -13.01 25.87 2.18
N PHE A 103 -12.54 25.09 3.17
CA PHE A 103 -13.08 24.90 4.51
C PHE A 103 -14.37 24.09 4.73
N GLY A 104 -14.19 23.00 5.49
CA GLY A 104 -15.02 22.69 6.66
C GLY A 104 -16.53 22.61 6.47
N VAL A 105 -17.04 21.38 6.44
CA VAL A 105 -18.39 20.94 6.83
C VAL A 105 -19.54 21.93 6.53
N LYS A 106 -20.28 21.70 5.44
CA LYS A 106 -21.75 21.73 5.49
C LYS A 106 -22.43 21.08 4.29
N GLU A 107 -23.58 20.50 4.62
CA GLU A 107 -24.61 19.90 3.80
C GLU A 107 -25.03 20.71 2.56
N VAL A 108 -25.50 19.94 1.57
CA VAL A 108 -26.73 20.11 0.75
C VAL A 108 -27.01 21.49 0.16
N CYS A 109 -26.95 21.53 -1.17
CA CYS A 109 -28.15 21.47 -2.02
C CYS A 109 -28.00 20.32 -3.01
#